data_AF-A0A379TCI3-F1
#
_entry.id   AF-A0A379TCI3-F1
#
_cell.length_a   1.000
_cell.length_b   1.000
_cell.length_c   1.000
_cell.angle_alpha   90.00
_cell.angle_beta   90.00
_cell.angle_gamma   90.00
#
_symmetry.space_group_name_H-M   'P 1'
#
loop_
_entity.id
_entity.type
_entity.pdbx_description
1 polymer ?
#
loop_
_entity_poly.entity_id
_entity_poly.type
_entity_poly.pdbx_seq_one_letter_code
_entity_poly.pdbx_strand_id
1 'polypeptide(L)' 'MEKARSQMHLDESYKLLEQITHYQDSPSCKEKHQCSLIDAKDTFSANYQQEPGVQGR' A
#
# COMPACT_ATOMS: atom_id res chain seq x y z
N MET A 1 8.57 -9.20 -7.52
CA MET A 1 7.80 -8.91 -6.29
C MET A 1 6.35 -8.59 -6.63
N GLU A 2 6.08 -7.57 -7.44
CA GLU A 2 4.71 -7.14 -7.82
C GLU A 2 3.80 -8.28 -8.28
N LYS A 3 4.26 -9.12 -9.22
CA LYS A 3 3.47 -10.25 -9.75
C LYS A 3 3.05 -11.27 -8.69
N ALA A 4 3.88 -11.48 -7.66
CA ALA A 4 3.55 -12.39 -6.56
C ALA A 4 2.50 -11.76 -5.62
N ARG A 5 2.59 -10.45 -5.37
CA ARG A 5 1.61 -9.70 -4.57
C ARG A 5 0.22 -9.74 -5.21
N SER A 6 0.13 -9.52 -6.52
CA SER A 6 -1.15 -9.56 -7.25
C SER A 6 -1.87 -10.92 -7.17
N GLN A 7 -1.15 -12.00 -6.87
CA GLN A 7 -1.73 -13.34 -6.69
C GLN A 7 -2.22 -13.61 -5.26
N MET A 8 -1.88 -12.75 -4.29
CA MET A 8 -2.21 -12.94 -2.88
C MET A 8 -3.61 -12.41 -2.50
N HIS A 9 -4.37 -11.85 -3.46
CA HIS A 9 -5.75 -11.37 -3.25
C HIS A 9 -5.92 -10.50 -1.98
N LEU A 10 -5.03 -9.53 -1.77
CA LEU A 10 -4.98 -8.72 -0.55
C LEU A 10 -6.03 -7.59 -0.51
N ASP A 11 -6.83 -7.44 -1.56
CA ASP A 11 -7.75 -6.31 -1.72
C ASP A 11 -8.78 -6.23 -0.58
N GLU A 12 -9.26 -7.38 -0.11
CA GLU A 12 -10.20 -7.44 1.03
C GLU A 12 -9.53 -7.03 2.35
N SER A 13 -8.29 -7.47 2.56
CA SER A 13 -7.49 -7.09 3.74
C SER A 13 -7.25 -5.58 3.79
N TYR A 14 -6.95 -4.96 2.65
CA TYR A 14 -6.76 -3.51 2.57
C TYR A 14 -8.06 -2.73 2.77
N LYS A 15 -9.19 -3.20 2.19
CA LYS A 15 -10.51 -2.60 2.46
C LYS A 15 -10.86 -2.66 3.94
N LEU A 16 -10.61 -3.79 4.60
CA LEU A 16 -10.84 -3.93 6.03
C LEU A 16 -9.94 -2.98 6.83
N LEU A 17 -8.67 -2.87 6.44
CA LEU A 17 -7.72 -1.95 7.08
C LEU A 17 -8.17 -0.49 6.95
N GLU A 18 -8.66 -0.07 5.78
CA GLU A 18 -9.20 1.28 5.56
C GLU A 18 -10.37 1.59 6.49
N GLN A 19 -11.26 0.62 6.70
CA GLN A 19 -12.41 0.74 7.60
C GLN A 19 -11.98 0.84 9.06
N ILE A 20 -11.09 -0.05 9.52
CA ILE A 20 -10.63 -0.09 10.91
C ILE A 20 -9.85 1.18 11.28
N THR A 21 -9.03 1.67 10.37
CA THR A 21 -8.13 2.81 10.62
C THR A 21 -8.75 4.16 10.28
N HIS A 22 -9.98 4.18 9.76
CA HIS A 22 -10.59 5.37 9.17
C HIS A 22 -9.62 6.07 8.21
N TYR A 23 -9.07 5.32 7.25
CA TYR A 23 -7.96 5.79 6.40
C TYR A 23 -8.30 7.07 5.60
N GLN A 24 -9.57 7.28 5.26
CA GLN A 24 -10.06 8.50 4.64
C GLN A 24 -9.80 9.76 5.48
N ASP A 25 -9.72 9.61 6.81
CA ASP A 25 -9.45 10.69 7.73
C ASP A 25 -7.95 10.88 8.05
N SER A 26 -7.09 9.98 7.53
CA SER A 26 -5.66 10.02 7.77
C SER A 26 -4.97 11.19 7.04
N PRO A 27 -3.83 11.69 7.55
CA PRO A 27 -3.01 12.66 6.83
C PRO A 27 -2.59 12.18 5.43
N SER A 28 -2.43 10.88 5.24
CA SER A 28 -2.10 10.30 3.93
C SER A 28 -3.19 10.58 2.89
N CYS A 29 -4.47 10.45 3.25
CA CYS A 29 -5.57 10.80 2.35
C CYS A 29 -5.80 12.31 2.30
N LYS A 30 -5.82 13.01 3.45
CA LYS A 30 -6.15 14.44 3.52
C LYS A 30 -5.09 15.35 2.92
N GLU A 31 -3.82 15.04 3.11
CA GLU A 31 -2.70 15.91 2.69
C GLU A 31 -2.02 15.39 1.43
N LYS A 32 -1.83 14.07 1.31
CA LYS A 32 -1.13 13.46 0.16
C LYS A 32 -2.07 12.94 -0.92
N HIS A 33 -3.39 13.04 -0.73
CA HIS A 33 -4.41 12.53 -1.64
C HIS A 33 -4.29 11.02 -1.94
N GLN A 34 -3.64 10.27 -1.05
CA GLN A 34 -3.55 8.82 -1.10
C GLN A 34 -4.70 8.24 -0.30
N CYS A 35 -5.85 8.06 -0.95
CA CYS A 35 -7.11 7.71 -0.28
C CYS A 35 -7.55 6.26 -0.50
N SER A 36 -6.80 5.48 -1.27
CA SER A 36 -7.08 4.08 -1.57
C SER A 36 -5.79 3.27 -1.42
N LEU A 37 -5.80 2.32 -0.50
CA LEU A 37 -4.72 1.36 -0.27
C LEU A 37 -4.74 0.23 -1.31
N ILE A 38 -5.90 -0.03 -1.93
CA ILE A 38 -6.07 -1.05 -2.98
C ILE A 38 -5.59 -0.56 -4.34
N ASP A 39 -5.88 0.70 -4.69
CA ASP A 39 -5.51 1.27 -5.98
C ASP A 39 -4.09 1.84 -6.00
N ALA A 40 -3.45 1.90 -4.83
CA ALA A 40 -2.08 2.34 -4.64
C ALA A 40 -1.10 1.50 -5.47
N LYS A 41 -0.15 2.17 -6.13
CA LYS A 41 0.91 1.50 -6.89
C LYS A 41 2.15 1.33 -6.03
N ASP A 42 2.44 0.09 -5.69
CA ASP A 42 3.65 -0.26 -4.94
C ASP A 42 4.91 -0.16 -5.82
N THR A 43 5.94 0.49 -5.28
CA THR A 43 7.29 0.50 -5.86
C THR A 43 8.21 -0.38 -5.01
N PHE A 44 8.78 -1.42 -5.63
CA PHE A 44 9.71 -2.33 -4.96
C PHE A 44 11.16 -1.90 -5.18
N SER A 45 12.00 -2.01 -4.15
CA SER A 45 13.43 -1.75 -4.22
C SER A 45 14.24 -2.92 -3.66
N ALA A 46 15.41 -3.16 -4.23
CA ALA A 46 16.35 -4.18 -3.79
C ALA A 46 17.78 -3.70 -4.07
N ASN A 47 18.21 -2.71 -3.29
CA ASN A 47 19.52 -2.09 -3.47
C ASN A 47 20.61 -2.94 -2.79
N TYR A 48 21.82 -2.89 -3.33
CA TYR A 48 22.96 -3.59 -2.77
C TYR A 48 23.25 -3.12 -1.33
N GLN A 49 23.46 -4.07 -0.40
CA GLN A 49 23.65 -3.84 1.04
C GLN A 49 22.50 -3.13 1.76
N GLN A 50 21.31 -3.07 1.16
CA GLN A 50 20.10 -2.56 1.80
C GLN A 50 19.05 -3.66 1.88
N GLU A 51 18.17 -3.54 2.87
CA GLU A 51 17.02 -4.42 2.96
C GLU A 51 16.10 -4.19 1.74
N PRO A 52 15.54 -5.26 1.15
CA PRO A 52 14.54 -5.12 0.11
C PRO A 52 13.32 -4.38 0.68
N GLY A 53 12.87 -3.35 -0.04
CA GLY A 53 11.82 -2.44 0.39
C GLY A 53 10.61 -2.48 -0.51
N VAL A 54 9.48 -2.02 0.03
CA VAL A 54 8.28 -1.67 -0.72
C VAL A 54 7.79 -0.31 -0.26
N GLN A 55 7.42 0.54 -1.21
CA GLN A 55 6.85 1.84 -0.94
C GLN A 55 5.50 1.96 -1.65
N GLY A 56 4.43 2.03 -0.87
CA GLY A 56 3.08 2.34 -1.38
C GLY A 56 2.99 3.83 -1.76
N ARG A 57 2.32 4.11 -2.88
CA ARG A 57 2.07 5.46 -3.39
C ARG A 57 0.60 5.68 -3.72
#